data_AF-A0A963MB03-F1
#
_entry.id   AF-A0A963MB03-F1
#
_cell.length_a   1.000
_cell.length_b   1.000
_cell.length_c   1.000
_cell.angle_alpha   90.00
_cell.angle_beta   90.00
_cell.angle_gamma   90.00
#
_symmetry.space_group_name_H-M   'P 1'
#
loop_
_entity.id
_entity.type
_entity.pdbx_description
1 polymer ?
#
loop_
_entity_poly.entity_id
_entity_poly.type
_entity_poly.pdbx_seq_one_letter_code
_entity_poly.pdbx_strand_id
1 'polypeptide(L)'
;MRENTLAAIDAARDVDIRQALGLRPLINVSGTMTVLGASIMVPQAVAAMAAIATEFVDMAALHDAASGVIAELTGAQAGFVTASCASAITLAVAGTMTGDRLLAIERLPDATGLRRDVLVQLGHMVGYGASLHQSIAMTGARVVPVGTVSMAQPYQLDEAIGDDTACAVFVVSHMTVQYAMLAL
;
A
#
# COMPACT_ATOMS: atom_id res chain seq x y z
N MET A 1 -2.69 41.20 -1.55
CA MET A 1 -2.48 39.79 -1.93
C MET A 1 -3.28 38.82 -1.04
N ARG A 2 -3.26 38.95 0.30
CA ARG A 2 -4.00 38.08 1.23
C ARG A 2 -5.54 38.16 1.16
N GLU A 3 -6.13 39.34 0.96
CA GLU A 3 -7.60 39.50 0.84
C GLU A 3 -8.17 38.78 -0.40
N ASN A 4 -7.48 38.84 -1.54
CA ASN A 4 -7.90 38.13 -2.76
C ASN A 4 -7.81 36.61 -2.60
N THR A 5 -6.93 36.10 -1.75
CA THR A 5 -6.81 34.66 -1.48
C THR A 5 -7.93 34.17 -0.56
N LEU A 6 -8.28 34.92 0.48
CA LEU A 6 -9.37 34.56 1.39
C LEU A 6 -10.73 34.60 0.69
N ALA A 7 -10.99 35.63 -0.12
CA ALA A 7 -12.19 35.72 -0.94
C ALA A 7 -12.31 34.59 -1.97
N ALA A 8 -11.19 34.13 -2.55
CA ALA A 8 -11.16 32.98 -3.46
C ALA A 8 -11.42 31.64 -2.74
N ILE A 9 -10.96 31.49 -1.50
CA ILE A 9 -11.22 30.30 -0.67
C ILE A 9 -12.69 30.23 -0.25
N ASP A 10 -13.29 31.35 0.15
CA ASP A 10 -14.71 31.38 0.52
C ASP A 10 -15.62 31.20 -0.71
N ALA A 11 -15.28 31.77 -1.86
CA ALA A 11 -15.98 31.51 -3.12
C ALA A 11 -15.89 30.03 -3.55
N ALA A 12 -14.79 29.34 -3.23
CA ALA A 12 -14.64 27.91 -3.53
C ALA A 12 -15.44 27.00 -2.58
N ARG A 13 -15.86 27.49 -1.40
CA ARG A 13 -16.68 26.72 -0.44
C ARG A 13 -18.14 26.58 -0.86
N ASP A 14 -18.68 27.60 -1.54
CA ASP A 14 -20.08 27.60 -2.03
C ASP A 14 -20.25 27.03 -3.43
N VAL A 15 -19.15 26.69 -4.11
CA VAL A 15 -19.17 26.12 -5.46
C VAL A 15 -18.97 24.62 -5.39
N ASP A 16 -19.92 23.86 -5.95
CA ASP A 16 -19.70 22.45 -6.24
C ASP A 16 -18.58 22.33 -7.29
N ILE A 17 -17.35 22.04 -6.84
CA ILE A 17 -16.17 21.89 -7.69
C ILE A 17 -16.44 20.91 -8.85
N ARG A 18 -17.29 19.89 -8.63
CA ARG A 18 -17.65 18.95 -9.70
C ARG A 18 -18.38 19.68 -10.82
N GLN A 19 -19.38 20.50 -10.49
CA GLN A 19 -20.13 21.27 -11.49
C GLN A 19 -19.25 22.30 -12.20
N ALA A 20 -18.37 22.99 -11.48
CA ALA A 20 -17.41 23.93 -12.07
C ALA A 20 -16.48 23.26 -13.09
N LEU A 21 -16.13 21.98 -12.86
CA LEU A 21 -15.35 21.16 -13.78
C LEU A 21 -16.20 20.44 -14.84
N GLY A 22 -17.51 20.67 -14.91
CA GLY A 22 -18.43 19.98 -15.83
C GLY A 22 -18.64 18.50 -15.51
N LEU A 23 -18.32 18.07 -14.29
CA LEU A 23 -18.46 16.70 -13.81
C LEU A 23 -19.85 16.47 -13.21
N ARG A 24 -20.45 15.32 -13.54
CA ARG A 24 -21.75 14.90 -13.01
C ARG A 24 -21.64 14.48 -11.54
N PRO A 25 -22.46 15.01 -10.62
CA PRO A 25 -22.56 14.49 -9.26
C PRO A 25 -23.02 13.03 -9.23
N LEU A 26 -22.44 12.22 -8.34
CA LEU A 26 -22.76 10.79 -8.21
C LEU A 26 -23.19 10.47 -6.78
N ILE A 27 -24.18 9.59 -6.65
CA ILE A 27 -24.53 8.91 -5.40
C ILE A 27 -24.07 7.46 -5.55
N ASN A 28 -23.07 7.08 -4.75
CA ASN A 28 -22.51 5.73 -4.80
C ASN A 28 -23.17 4.83 -3.75
N VAL A 29 -23.85 3.78 -4.20
CA VAL A 29 -24.45 2.72 -3.36
C VAL A 29 -23.80 1.35 -3.59
N SER A 30 -22.67 1.31 -4.29
CA SER A 30 -21.96 0.09 -4.69
C SER A 30 -20.73 -0.20 -3.82
N GLY A 31 -20.61 0.45 -2.65
CA GLY A 31 -19.48 0.32 -1.73
C GLY A 31 -18.25 1.13 -2.17
N THR A 32 -17.05 0.67 -1.83
CA THR A 32 -15.79 1.41 -2.02
C THR A 32 -15.21 1.20 -3.43
N MET A 33 -15.84 1.83 -4.43
CA MET A 33 -15.45 1.64 -5.82
C MET A 33 -14.19 2.42 -6.21
N THR A 34 -13.13 1.73 -6.62
CA THR A 34 -11.86 2.34 -7.06
C THR A 34 -12.06 3.36 -8.19
N VAL A 35 -12.90 3.04 -9.18
CA VAL A 35 -13.19 3.93 -10.32
C VAL A 35 -13.89 5.24 -9.93
N LEU A 36 -14.47 5.30 -8.72
CA LEU A 36 -15.15 6.48 -8.18
C LEU A 36 -14.30 7.22 -7.12
N GLY A 37 -13.03 6.85 -6.95
CA GLY A 37 -12.16 7.45 -5.93
C GLY A 37 -12.25 6.77 -4.56
N ALA A 38 -12.80 5.55 -4.49
CA ALA A 38 -12.93 4.75 -3.27
C ALA A 38 -13.80 5.42 -2.18
N SER A 39 -13.21 5.72 -1.02
CA SER A 39 -13.92 6.22 0.16
C SER A 39 -13.86 7.74 0.24
N ILE A 40 -14.96 8.38 0.66
CA ILE A 40 -14.96 9.81 0.97
C ILE A 40 -14.28 10.07 2.32
N MET A 41 -13.57 11.20 2.44
CA MET A 41 -12.93 11.59 3.70
C MET A 41 -13.97 12.04 4.72
N VAL A 42 -13.77 11.64 5.98
CA VAL A 42 -14.56 12.15 7.11
C VAL A 42 -14.21 13.62 7.39
N PRO A 43 -15.15 14.45 7.91
CA PRO A 43 -14.91 15.88 8.13
C PRO A 43 -13.68 16.18 8.98
N GLN A 44 -13.39 15.34 9.97
CA GLN A 44 -12.24 15.48 10.86
C GLN A 44 -10.91 15.36 10.09
N ALA A 45 -10.83 14.43 9.13
CA ALA A 45 -9.64 14.25 8.30
C ALA A 45 -9.45 15.44 7.34
N VAL A 46 -10.54 15.92 6.72
CA VAL A 46 -10.51 17.12 5.86
C VAL A 46 -10.01 18.34 6.63
N ALA A 47 -10.52 18.56 7.85
CA ALA A 47 -10.10 19.66 8.70
C ALA A 47 -8.63 19.56 9.10
N ALA A 48 -8.14 18.38 9.48
CA ALA A 48 -6.74 18.16 9.84
C ALA A 48 -5.79 18.39 8.64
N MET A 49 -6.15 17.89 7.45
CA MET A 49 -5.39 18.14 6.23
C MET A 49 -5.30 19.62 5.89
N ALA A 50 -6.43 20.35 5.98
CA ALA A 50 -6.45 21.78 5.74
C ALA A 50 -5.61 22.57 6.76
N ALA A 51 -5.62 22.16 8.03
CA ALA A 51 -4.90 22.83 9.11
C ALA A 51 -3.37 22.73 8.97
N ILE A 52 -2.85 21.62 8.44
CA ILE A 52 -1.40 21.42 8.26
C ILE A 52 -0.88 21.87 6.89
N ALA A 53 -1.76 22.07 5.89
CA ALA A 53 -1.38 22.31 4.49
C ALA A 53 -0.53 23.58 4.25
N THR A 54 -0.55 24.55 5.17
CA THR A 54 0.21 25.81 5.08
C THR A 54 1.46 25.85 5.96
N GLU A 55 1.77 24.74 6.63
CA GLU A 55 2.84 24.65 7.61
C GLU A 55 3.96 23.73 7.11
N PHE A 56 5.19 23.96 7.58
CA PHE A 56 6.26 22.98 7.44
C PHE A 56 6.23 22.01 8.62
N VAL A 57 6.57 20.75 8.34
CA VAL A 57 6.68 19.71 9.37
C VAL A 57 7.92 18.86 9.11
N ASP A 58 8.57 18.42 10.19
CA ASP A 58 9.55 17.35 10.10
C ASP A 58 8.81 16.05 9.76
N MET A 59 9.01 15.56 8.54
CA MET A 59 8.33 14.37 8.04
C MET A 59 8.69 13.11 8.81
N ALA A 60 9.90 13.02 9.36
CA ALA A 60 10.30 11.88 10.19
C ALA A 60 9.50 11.86 11.49
N ALA A 61 9.42 13.01 12.17
CA ALA A 61 8.62 13.14 13.40
C ALA A 61 7.12 12.91 13.15
N LEU A 62 6.59 13.35 12.01
CA LEU A 62 5.19 13.09 11.63
C LEU A 62 4.95 11.59 11.39
N HIS A 63 5.89 10.90 10.74
CA HIS A 63 5.83 9.45 10.57
C HIS A 63 5.91 8.70 11.90
N ASP A 64 6.76 9.13 12.83
CA ASP A 64 6.87 8.52 14.17
C ASP A 64 5.54 8.67 14.94
N ALA A 65 4.92 9.84 14.89
CA ALA A 65 3.61 10.07 15.48
C ALA A 65 2.53 9.17 14.86
N ALA A 66 2.51 9.02 13.53
CA ALA A 66 1.60 8.12 12.83
C ALA A 66 1.84 6.64 13.19
N SER A 67 3.11 6.23 13.30
CA SER A 67 3.50 4.88 13.71
C SER A 67 2.95 4.53 15.09
N GLY A 68 3.02 5.46 16.06
CA GLY A 68 2.47 5.28 17.40
C GLY A 68 0.97 4.97 17.39
N VAL A 69 0.19 5.71 16.59
CA VAL A 69 -1.25 5.46 16.43
C VAL A 69 -1.52 4.11 15.79
N ILE A 70 -0.75 3.73 14.77
CA ILE A 70 -0.92 2.42 14.11
C ILE A 70 -0.60 1.28 15.09
N ALA A 71 0.49 1.39 15.85
CA ALA A 71 0.87 0.40 16.85
C ALA A 71 -0.23 0.22 17.91
N GLU A 72 -0.80 1.32 18.42
CA GLU A 72 -1.91 1.29 19.38
C GLU A 72 -3.15 0.57 18.81
N LEU A 73 -3.54 0.88 17.57
CA LEU A 73 -4.75 0.34 16.95
C LEU A 73 -4.62 -1.12 16.50
N THR A 74 -3.42 -1.56 16.15
CA THR A 74 -3.18 -2.87 15.53
C THR A 74 -2.52 -3.88 16.47
N GLY A 75 -1.90 -3.42 17.55
CA GLY A 75 -1.04 -4.26 18.40
C GLY A 75 0.32 -4.60 17.78
N ALA A 76 0.65 -4.04 16.61
CA ALA A 76 1.96 -4.21 15.98
C ALA A 76 3.05 -3.45 16.75
N GLN A 77 4.32 -3.84 16.54
CA GLN A 77 5.47 -3.17 17.16
C GLN A 77 5.72 -1.76 16.60
N ALA A 78 5.29 -1.51 15.35
CA ALA A 78 5.41 -0.23 14.66
C ALA A 78 4.44 -0.19 13.46
N GLY A 79 4.22 1.00 12.90
CA GLY A 79 3.49 1.19 11.65
C GLY A 79 4.21 2.14 10.71
N PHE A 80 3.99 1.97 9.41
CA PHE A 80 4.56 2.86 8.39
C PHE A 80 3.49 3.25 7.37
N VAL A 81 3.28 4.56 7.21
CA VAL A 81 2.33 5.09 6.23
C VAL A 81 3.02 5.20 4.88
N THR A 82 2.38 4.70 3.83
CA THR A 82 2.88 4.81 2.45
C THR A 82 1.86 5.50 1.58
N ALA A 83 2.25 5.83 0.34
CA ALA A 83 1.34 6.45 -0.63
C ALA A 83 0.15 5.54 -1.01
N SER A 84 0.32 4.22 -0.96
CA SER A 84 -0.72 3.25 -1.34
C SER A 84 -0.38 1.83 -0.87
N CYS A 85 -1.34 0.91 -0.96
CA CYS A 85 -1.11 -0.53 -0.71
C CYS A 85 -0.05 -1.13 -1.66
N ALA A 86 -0.04 -0.73 -2.94
CA ALA A 86 0.99 -1.20 -3.89
C ALA A 86 2.39 -0.76 -3.45
N SER A 87 2.54 0.50 -3.04
CA SER A 87 3.79 1.03 -2.49
C SER A 87 4.18 0.33 -1.18
N ALA A 88 3.21 0.00 -0.32
CA ALA A 88 3.45 -0.76 0.91
C ALA A 88 4.01 -2.16 0.61
N ILE A 89 3.44 -2.88 -0.36
CA ILE A 89 3.95 -4.21 -0.77
C ILE A 89 5.40 -4.08 -1.27
N THR A 90 5.66 -3.14 -2.18
CA THR A 90 7.00 -2.90 -2.73
C THR A 90 8.01 -2.55 -1.62
N LEU A 91 7.67 -1.62 -0.72
CA LEU A 91 8.55 -1.21 0.38
C LEU A 91 8.76 -2.31 1.42
N ALA A 92 7.72 -3.08 1.75
CA ALA A 92 7.85 -4.21 2.68
C ALA A 92 8.80 -5.28 2.11
N VAL A 93 8.64 -5.65 0.83
CA VAL A 93 9.55 -6.59 0.15
C VAL A 93 10.96 -6.02 0.08
N ALA A 94 11.14 -4.75 -0.30
CA ALA A 94 12.46 -4.12 -0.32
C ALA A 94 13.12 -4.15 1.07
N GLY A 95 12.34 -3.90 2.14
CA GLY A 95 12.80 -3.97 3.52
C GLY A 95 13.28 -5.37 3.92
N THR A 96 12.57 -6.44 3.53
CA THR A 96 13.01 -7.81 3.83
C THR A 96 14.27 -8.22 3.06
N MET A 97 14.47 -7.68 1.85
CA MET A 97 15.66 -7.94 1.04
C MET A 97 16.91 -7.20 1.53
N THR A 98 16.75 -5.97 2.02
CA THR A 98 17.86 -5.05 2.28
C THR A 98 18.18 -4.84 3.76
N GLY A 99 17.19 -4.98 4.64
CA GLY A 99 17.32 -4.59 6.05
C GLY A 99 17.68 -3.12 6.19
N ASP A 100 18.71 -2.82 6.98
CA ASP A 100 19.25 -1.49 7.25
C ASP A 100 20.49 -1.15 6.39
N ARG A 101 20.85 -2.02 5.43
CA ARG A 101 22.07 -1.85 4.63
C ARG A 101 21.88 -0.77 3.57
N LEU A 102 22.27 0.46 3.88
CA LEU A 102 22.05 1.64 3.03
C LEU A 102 22.48 1.47 1.57
N LEU A 103 23.68 0.94 1.31
CA LEU A 103 24.14 0.68 -0.07
C LEU A 103 23.28 -0.36 -0.82
N ALA A 104 22.64 -1.27 -0.10
CA ALA A 104 21.70 -2.22 -0.70
C ALA A 104 20.38 -1.54 -1.07
N ILE A 105 19.91 -0.61 -0.23
CA ILE A 105 18.70 0.18 -0.45
C ILE A 105 18.90 1.09 -1.67
N GLU A 106 20.01 1.82 -1.72
CA GLU A 106 20.31 2.79 -2.79
C GLU A 106 20.44 2.15 -4.18
N ARG A 107 20.89 0.90 -4.26
CA ARG A 107 21.11 0.22 -5.53
C ARG A 107 19.89 -0.54 -6.07
N LEU A 108 18.80 -0.68 -5.31
CA LEU A 108 17.60 -1.33 -5.83
C LEU A 108 17.14 -0.62 -7.12
N PRO A 109 16.70 -1.35 -8.16
CA PRO A 109 16.32 -2.77 -8.15
C PRO A 109 17.47 -3.76 -8.46
N ASP A 110 18.74 -3.36 -8.42
CA ASP A 110 19.85 -4.32 -8.50
C ASP A 110 19.93 -5.15 -7.20
N ALA A 111 19.32 -6.34 -7.26
CA ALA A 111 19.29 -7.30 -6.16
C ALA A 111 20.51 -8.26 -6.14
N THR A 112 21.59 -7.96 -6.86
CA THR A 112 22.77 -8.85 -6.93
C THR A 112 23.37 -9.10 -5.55
N GLY A 113 23.40 -10.37 -5.13
CA GLY A 113 23.89 -10.76 -3.79
C GLY A 113 22.93 -10.44 -2.64
N LEU A 114 21.66 -10.14 -2.94
CA LEU A 114 20.58 -10.14 -1.95
C LEU A 114 19.76 -11.42 -2.05
N ARG A 115 19.18 -11.84 -0.92
CA ARG A 115 18.00 -12.72 -0.95
C ARG A 115 16.88 -11.97 -1.66
N ARG A 116 16.26 -12.59 -2.65
CA ARG A 116 15.30 -11.91 -3.54
C ARG A 116 14.09 -12.75 -3.88
N ASP A 117 14.01 -13.98 -3.39
CA ASP A 117 12.87 -14.85 -3.64
C ASP A 117 11.73 -14.49 -2.72
N VAL A 118 10.59 -14.19 -3.33
CA VAL A 118 9.35 -13.85 -2.65
C VAL A 118 8.35 -14.95 -2.95
N LEU A 119 8.06 -15.75 -1.93
CA LEU A 119 7.15 -16.89 -2.06
C LEU A 119 5.70 -16.40 -2.05
N VAL A 120 4.90 -16.84 -3.02
CA VAL A 120 3.48 -16.48 -3.10
C VAL A 120 2.66 -17.70 -3.49
N GLN A 121 1.60 -18.00 -2.74
CA GLN A 121 0.64 -19.03 -3.14
C GLN A 121 0.03 -18.64 -4.49
N LEU A 122 -0.04 -19.54 -5.46
CA LEU A 122 -0.45 -19.15 -6.82
C LEU A 122 -1.90 -18.63 -6.87
N GLY A 123 -2.78 -19.11 -5.97
CA GLY A 123 -4.14 -18.56 -5.78
C GLY A 123 -4.20 -17.15 -5.17
N HIS A 124 -3.08 -16.63 -4.65
CA HIS A 124 -2.95 -15.28 -4.09
C HIS A 124 -2.41 -14.26 -5.11
N MET A 125 -2.02 -14.71 -6.30
CA MET A 125 -1.51 -13.85 -7.37
C MET A 125 -2.63 -13.06 -8.03
N VAL A 126 -3.11 -12.02 -7.34
CA VAL A 126 -4.27 -11.21 -7.74
C VAL A 126 -3.88 -9.90 -8.44
N GLY A 127 -4.82 -9.37 -9.23
CA GLY A 127 -4.78 -8.01 -9.76
C GLY A 127 -5.89 -7.17 -9.14
N TYR A 128 -5.54 -6.07 -8.46
CA TYR A 128 -6.48 -5.20 -7.72
C TYR A 128 -6.54 -3.78 -8.31
N GLY A 129 -6.37 -3.66 -9.62
CA GLY A 129 -6.03 -2.42 -10.33
C GLY A 129 -4.53 -2.24 -10.56
N ALA A 130 -3.71 -3.00 -9.83
CA ALA A 130 -2.30 -3.25 -10.10
C ALA A 130 -2.02 -4.75 -9.90
N SER A 131 -1.01 -5.28 -10.58
CA SER A 131 -0.59 -6.69 -10.41
C SER A 131 0.25 -6.84 -9.15
N LEU A 132 -0.07 -7.84 -8.32
CA LEU A 132 0.79 -8.22 -7.19
C LEU A 132 2.21 -8.56 -7.67
N HIS A 133 2.32 -9.31 -8.77
CA HIS A 133 3.61 -9.68 -9.36
C HIS A 133 4.45 -8.44 -9.66
N GLN A 134 3.85 -7.43 -10.28
CA GLN A 134 4.55 -6.19 -10.63
C GLN A 134 5.01 -5.45 -9.37
N SER A 135 4.16 -5.37 -8.33
CA SER A 135 4.49 -4.70 -7.07
C SER A 135 5.72 -5.32 -6.40
N ILE A 136 5.86 -6.65 -6.50
CA ILE A 136 7.03 -7.40 -6.00
C ILE A 136 8.23 -7.17 -6.94
N ALA A 137 8.08 -7.38 -8.24
CA ALA A 137 9.16 -7.32 -9.22
C ALA A 137 9.83 -5.94 -9.33
N MET A 138 9.11 -4.85 -9.02
CA MET A 138 9.65 -3.48 -8.98
C MET A 138 10.84 -3.32 -8.02
N THR A 139 10.98 -4.21 -7.02
CA THR A 139 12.13 -4.22 -6.10
C THR A 139 13.37 -4.90 -6.67
N GLY A 140 13.27 -5.60 -7.80
CA GLY A 140 14.28 -6.57 -8.25
C GLY A 140 14.10 -7.98 -7.67
N ALA A 141 13.07 -8.19 -6.83
CA ALA A 141 12.68 -9.50 -6.35
C ALA A 141 12.19 -10.44 -7.46
N ARG A 142 12.37 -11.74 -7.24
CA ARG A 142 11.83 -12.82 -8.06
C ARG A 142 10.65 -13.45 -7.33
N VAL A 143 9.48 -13.45 -7.98
CA VAL A 143 8.31 -14.15 -7.45
C VAL A 143 8.49 -15.65 -7.65
N VAL A 144 8.35 -16.42 -6.58
CA VAL A 144 8.38 -17.88 -6.60
C VAL A 144 6.98 -18.39 -6.27
N PRO A 145 6.24 -18.93 -7.25
CA PRO A 145 4.90 -19.42 -7.02
C PRO A 145 4.93 -20.73 -6.22
N VAL A 146 4.04 -20.85 -5.24
CA VAL A 146 3.83 -22.06 -4.44
C VAL A 146 2.47 -22.68 -4.78
N GLY A 147 2.48 -23.99 -5.04
CA GLY A 147 1.27 -24.75 -5.37
C GLY A 147 0.68 -24.43 -6.74
N THR A 148 -0.62 -24.65 -6.87
CA THR A 148 -1.42 -24.34 -8.06
C THR A 148 -2.43 -23.24 -7.74
N VAL A 149 -3.14 -22.75 -8.75
CA VAL A 149 -4.20 -21.73 -8.55
C VAL A 149 -5.28 -22.25 -7.58
N SER A 150 -5.58 -23.54 -7.63
CA SER A 150 -6.68 -24.15 -6.87
C SER A 150 -6.26 -24.84 -5.58
N MET A 151 -4.96 -25.00 -5.32
CA MET A 151 -4.46 -25.67 -4.12
C MET A 151 -3.00 -25.36 -3.82
N ALA A 152 -2.67 -25.10 -2.56
CA ALA A 152 -1.31 -25.08 -2.05
C ALA A 152 -1.20 -26.01 -0.83
N GLN A 153 -0.13 -26.80 -0.77
CA GLN A 153 0.12 -27.76 0.30
C GLN A 153 1.32 -27.34 1.15
N PRO A 154 1.36 -27.67 2.46
CA PRO A 154 2.44 -27.24 3.36
C PRO A 154 3.83 -27.62 2.84
N TYR A 155 4.00 -28.87 2.39
CA TYR A 155 5.29 -29.36 1.87
C TYR A 155 5.78 -28.59 0.64
N GLN A 156 4.88 -27.97 -0.13
CA GLN A 156 5.27 -27.15 -1.28
C GLN A 156 5.84 -25.80 -0.84
N LEU A 157 5.32 -25.25 0.26
CA LEU A 157 5.86 -24.03 0.86
C LEU A 157 7.18 -24.34 1.56
N ASP A 158 7.23 -25.41 2.35
CA ASP A 158 8.42 -25.81 3.12
C ASP A 158 9.63 -26.02 2.21
N GLU A 159 9.47 -26.75 1.10
CA GLU A 159 10.53 -27.01 0.12
C GLU A 159 10.86 -25.79 -0.75
N ALA A 160 9.97 -24.79 -0.82
CA ALA A 160 10.24 -23.54 -1.55
C ALA A 160 11.04 -22.52 -0.71
N ILE A 161 11.12 -22.70 0.61
CA ILE A 161 11.95 -21.88 1.49
C ILE A 161 13.40 -22.33 1.33
N GLY A 162 14.27 -21.42 0.90
CA GLY A 162 15.70 -21.68 0.70
C GLY A 162 16.57 -20.47 1.03
N ASP A 163 17.86 -20.58 0.73
CA ASP A 163 18.87 -19.56 1.10
C ASP A 163 18.64 -18.19 0.44
N ASP A 164 17.98 -18.18 -0.72
CA ASP A 164 17.63 -16.96 -1.48
C ASP A 164 16.29 -16.35 -1.06
N THR A 165 15.53 -16.99 -0.16
CA THR A 165 14.21 -16.52 0.28
C THR A 165 14.32 -15.26 1.14
N ALA A 166 13.70 -14.17 0.67
CA ALA A 166 13.60 -12.92 1.41
C ALA A 166 12.36 -12.91 2.32
N CYS A 167 11.20 -13.30 1.76
CA CYS A 167 9.94 -13.36 2.51
C CYS A 167 8.88 -14.19 1.77
N ALA A 168 7.74 -14.41 2.43
CA ALA A 168 6.51 -14.88 1.80
C ALA A 168 5.45 -13.77 1.84
N VAL A 169 4.62 -13.67 0.80
CA VAL A 169 3.50 -12.72 0.75
C VAL A 169 2.19 -13.49 0.87
N PHE A 170 1.42 -13.12 1.88
CA PHE A 170 0.05 -13.58 2.09
C PHE A 170 -0.94 -12.46 1.75
N VAL A 171 -2.00 -12.77 1.03
CA VAL A 171 -2.99 -11.77 0.60
C VAL A 171 -4.34 -12.10 1.22
N VAL A 172 -4.85 -11.17 2.04
CA VAL A 172 -6.22 -11.24 2.56
C VAL A 172 -7.12 -10.41 1.64
N SER A 173 -7.82 -11.06 0.71
CA SER A 173 -8.74 -10.39 -0.20
C SER A 173 -9.74 -11.37 -0.80
N HIS A 174 -10.98 -10.90 -1.03
CA HIS A 174 -12.00 -11.64 -1.78
C HIS A 174 -11.59 -11.99 -3.22
N MET A 175 -10.55 -11.35 -3.74
CA MET A 175 -10.01 -11.62 -5.08
C MET A 175 -9.09 -12.86 -5.12
N THR A 176 -8.63 -13.33 -3.96
CA THR A 176 -7.78 -14.52 -3.86
C THR A 176 -8.63 -15.78 -3.90
N VAL A 177 -8.03 -16.91 -4.31
CA VAL A 177 -8.69 -18.21 -4.20
C VAL A 177 -8.84 -18.55 -2.71
N GLN A 178 -10.08 -18.63 -2.22
CA GLN A 178 -10.37 -18.87 -0.80
C GLN A 178 -10.35 -20.34 -0.40
N TYR A 179 -10.29 -21.26 -1.37
CA TYR A 179 -10.35 -22.70 -1.14
C TYR A 179 -8.97 -23.34 -1.28
N ALA A 180 -8.66 -24.26 -0.35
CA ALA A 180 -7.43 -25.07 -0.35
C ALA A 180 -6.12 -24.27 -0.44
N MET A 181 -6.12 -23.04 0.08
CA MET A 181 -4.91 -22.27 0.36
C MET A 181 -4.46 -22.48 1.80
N LEU A 182 -3.17 -22.34 2.06
CA LEU A 182 -2.60 -22.26 3.40
C LEU A 182 -3.09 -20.96 4.08
N ALA A 183 -3.30 -21.00 5.39
CA ALA A 183 -3.70 -19.86 6.22
C ALA A 183 -2.52 -19.32 7.06
N LEU A 184 -2.68 -18.12 7.62
CA LEU A 184 -1.77 -17.50 8.60
C LEU A 184 -2.02 -18.01 10.02
#